data_AF-A0A0U4A6E2-F1
#
_entry.id   AF-A0A0U4A6E2-F1
#
_cell.length_a   1.000
_cell.length_b   1.000
_cell.length_c   1.000
_cell.angle_alpha   90.00
_cell.angle_beta   90.00
_cell.angle_gamma   90.00
#
_symmetry.space_group_name_H-M   'P 1'
#
loop_
_entity.id
_entity.type
_entity.pdbx_description
1 polymer ?
#
loop_
_entity_poly.entity_id
_entity_poly.type
_entity_poly.pdbx_seq_one_letter_code
_entity_poly.pdbx_strand_id
1 'polypeptide(L)'
;MTELAAEIHRAIQAYCAQARALPLTATDFYDWLAALPPDRRAEVKAQGMRASKAEPEFLSFCLEWRGYTLWNFMAGHLSLEAFDHWVASGQSAGKLPRRQPAASGNTTPHPRA
;
A
#
# COMPACT_ATOMS: atom_id res chain seq x y z
N MET A 1 -25.81 3.80 -3.73
CA MET A 1 -24.41 4.27 -3.92
C MET A 1 -24.48 5.44 -4.88
N THR A 2 -23.92 6.60 -4.53
CA THR A 2 -23.91 7.77 -5.43
C THR A 2 -22.96 7.52 -6.60
N GLU A 3 -23.14 8.23 -7.72
CA GLU A 3 -22.24 8.14 -8.89
C GLU A 3 -20.77 8.40 -8.49
N LEU A 4 -20.54 9.41 -7.64
CA LEU A 4 -19.20 9.73 -7.11
C LEU A 4 -18.59 8.56 -6.33
N ALA A 5 -19.36 7.92 -5.45
CA ALA A 5 -18.88 6.77 -4.69
C ALA A 5 -18.58 5.57 -5.59
N ALA A 6 -19.37 5.37 -6.65
CA ALA A 6 -19.13 4.32 -7.64
C ALA A 6 -17.86 4.58 -8.46
N GLU A 7 -17.60 5.83 -8.84
CA GLU A 7 -16.38 6.25 -9.53
C GLU A 7 -15.14 6.01 -8.66
N ILE A 8 -15.16 6.49 -7.41
CA ILE A 8 -14.08 6.28 -6.44
C ILE A 8 -13.81 4.79 -6.24
N HIS A 9 -14.86 3.98 -6.06
CA HIS A 9 -14.71 2.54 -5.86
C HIS A 9 -14.07 1.85 -7.07
N ARG A 10 -14.51 2.18 -8.30
CA ARG A 10 -13.92 1.65 -9.54
C ARG A 10 -12.45 2.06 -9.67
N ALA A 11 -12.10 3.30 -9.35
CA ALA A 11 -10.72 3.77 -9.39
C ALA A 11 -9.84 3.03 -8.38
N ILE A 12 -10.30 2.81 -7.15
CA ILE A 12 -9.57 2.02 -6.13
C ILE A 12 -9.37 0.57 -6.60
N GLN A 13 -10.40 -0.04 -7.19
CA GLN A 13 -10.29 -1.39 -7.77
C GLN A 13 -9.26 -1.44 -8.90
N ALA A 14 -9.28 -0.46 -9.81
CA ALA A 14 -8.34 -0.35 -10.92
C ALA A 14 -6.91 -0.14 -10.43
N TYR A 15 -6.72 0.70 -9.40
CA TYR A 15 -5.45 0.87 -8.73
C TYR A 15 -4.92 -0.44 -8.15
N CYS A 16 -5.73 -1.13 -7.33
CA CYS A 16 -5.33 -2.41 -6.73
C CYS A 16 -5.06 -3.50 -7.79
N ALA A 17 -5.77 -3.48 -8.93
CA ALA A 17 -5.54 -4.41 -10.02
C ALA A 17 -4.13 -4.29 -10.63
N GLN A 18 -3.48 -3.13 -10.55
CA GLN A 18 -2.08 -2.97 -10.99
C GLN A 18 -1.13 -3.91 -10.24
N ALA A 19 -1.40 -4.17 -8.96
CA ALA A 19 -0.57 -5.07 -8.15
C ALA A 19 -0.57 -6.52 -8.66
N ARG A 20 -1.58 -6.92 -9.46
CA ARG A 20 -1.62 -8.26 -10.08
C ARG A 20 -0.52 -8.48 -11.12
N ALA A 21 -0.01 -7.41 -11.72
CA ALA A 21 1.10 -7.47 -12.67
C ALA A 21 2.47 -7.56 -11.97
N LEU A 22 2.50 -7.41 -10.64
CA LEU A 22 3.73 -7.39 -9.86
C LEU A 22 3.98 -8.75 -9.19
N PRO A 23 5.24 -9.20 -9.10
CA PRO A 23 5.58 -10.38 -8.32
C PRO A 23 5.46 -10.06 -6.82
N LEU A 24 4.30 -10.39 -6.23
CA LEU A 24 4.06 -10.24 -4.79
C LEU A 24 4.69 -11.41 -4.01
N THR A 25 5.67 -11.08 -3.17
CA THR A 25 6.57 -12.01 -2.47
C THR A 25 6.22 -12.18 -0.99
N ALA A 26 6.82 -13.19 -0.35
CA ALA A 26 6.71 -13.37 1.10
C ALA A 26 7.31 -12.18 1.87
N THR A 27 8.37 -11.56 1.33
CA THR A 27 8.96 -10.36 1.91
C THR A 27 7.95 -9.22 1.98
N ASP A 28 7.22 -8.95 0.88
CA ASP A 28 6.16 -7.94 0.87
C ASP A 28 5.11 -8.19 1.96
N PHE A 29 4.74 -9.46 2.16
CA PHE A 29 3.78 -9.85 3.17
C PHE A 29 4.29 -9.62 4.60
N TYR A 30 5.54 -9.96 4.89
CA TYR A 30 6.13 -9.74 6.23
C TYR A 30 6.39 -8.25 6.51
N ASP A 31 6.82 -7.48 5.50
CA ASP A 31 6.97 -6.03 5.60
C ASP A 31 5.62 -5.36 5.88
N TRP A 32 4.57 -5.81 5.19
CA TRP A 32 3.20 -5.35 5.46
C TRP A 32 2.75 -5.72 6.88
N LEU A 33 2.94 -6.97 7.32
CA LEU A 33 2.61 -7.40 8.68
C LEU A 33 3.29 -6.52 9.74
N ALA A 34 4.55 -6.13 9.52
CA ALA A 34 5.30 -5.27 10.42
C ALA A 34 4.72 -3.85 10.52
N ALA A 35 4.09 -3.35 9.45
CA ALA A 35 3.43 -2.04 9.41
C ALA A 35 2.03 -2.04 10.04
N LEU A 36 1.42 -3.21 10.27
CA LEU A 36 0.08 -3.31 10.86
C LEU A 36 0.11 -3.18 12.40
N PRO A 37 -0.98 -2.64 13.01
CA PRO A 37 -1.22 -2.73 14.45
C PRO A 37 -1.20 -4.18 14.96
N PRO A 38 -0.85 -4.43 16.24
CA PRO A 38 -0.70 -5.78 16.78
C PRO A 38 -1.90 -6.71 16.57
N ASP A 39 -3.11 -6.20 16.80
CA ASP A 39 -4.34 -6.99 16.68
C ASP A 39 -4.58 -7.43 15.23
N ARG A 40 -4.45 -6.50 14.29
CA ARG A 40 -4.59 -6.77 12.86
C ARG A 40 -3.49 -7.69 12.34
N ARG A 41 -2.27 -7.55 12.87
CA ARG A 41 -1.14 -8.43 12.51
C ARG A 41 -1.43 -9.88 12.84
N ALA A 42 -2.03 -10.17 14.00
CA ALA A 42 -2.36 -11.54 14.40
C ALA A 42 -3.41 -12.16 13.47
N GLU A 43 -4.47 -11.42 13.14
CA GLU A 43 -5.52 -11.84 12.20
C GLU A 43 -4.95 -12.15 10.82
N VAL A 44 -4.21 -11.19 10.24
CA VAL A 44 -3.65 -11.31 8.89
C VAL A 44 -2.61 -12.43 8.83
N LYS A 45 -1.82 -12.61 9.90
CA LYS A 45 -0.87 -13.73 10.00
C LYS A 45 -1.59 -15.08 10.01
N ALA A 46 -2.72 -15.20 10.70
CA ALA A 46 -3.52 -16.42 10.72
C ALA A 46 -4.18 -16.73 9.36
N GLN A 47 -4.66 -15.69 8.67
CA GLN A 47 -5.24 -15.79 7.32
C GLN A 47 -4.19 -16.17 6.26
N GLY A 48 -2.97 -15.65 6.41
CA GLY A 48 -1.80 -16.00 5.61
C GLY A 48 -1.75 -15.34 4.23
N MET A 49 -0.55 -15.34 3.65
CA MET A 49 -0.21 -14.62 2.42
C MET A 49 -1.15 -14.89 1.23
N ARG A 50 -1.59 -16.15 1.05
CA ARG A 50 -2.44 -16.51 -0.10
C ARG A 50 -3.74 -15.72 -0.10
N ALA A 51 -4.40 -15.61 1.06
CA ALA A 51 -5.63 -14.86 1.19
C ALA A 51 -5.37 -13.36 1.20
N SER A 52 -4.24 -12.91 1.77
CA SER A 52 -3.85 -11.50 1.75
C SER A 52 -3.65 -10.91 0.35
N LYS A 53 -3.32 -11.73 -0.66
CA LYS A 53 -3.25 -11.29 -2.07
C LYS A 53 -4.58 -10.79 -2.64
N ALA A 54 -5.70 -11.01 -1.95
CA ALA A 54 -7.00 -10.44 -2.31
C ALA A 54 -7.36 -9.18 -1.50
N GLU A 55 -6.60 -8.83 -0.46
CA GLU A 55 -6.88 -7.69 0.42
C GLU A 55 -6.46 -6.37 -0.28
N PRO A 56 -7.38 -5.41 -0.48
CA PRO A 56 -7.04 -4.11 -1.06
C PRO A 56 -5.93 -3.36 -0.29
N GLU A 57 -5.90 -3.49 1.05
CA GLU A 57 -4.87 -2.87 1.88
C GLU A 57 -3.47 -3.42 1.60
N PHE A 58 -3.35 -4.74 1.40
CA PHE A 58 -2.07 -5.37 1.05
C PHE A 58 -1.61 -4.97 -0.36
N LEU A 59 -2.54 -4.96 -1.32
CA LEU A 59 -2.23 -4.57 -2.70
C LEU A 59 -1.82 -3.10 -2.78
N SER A 60 -2.54 -2.23 -2.07
CA SER A 60 -2.19 -0.81 -1.93
C SER A 60 -0.83 -0.64 -1.25
N PHE A 61 -0.54 -1.39 -0.18
CA PHE A 61 0.78 -1.39 0.45
C PHE A 61 1.89 -1.73 -0.54
N CYS A 62 1.72 -2.79 -1.32
CA CYS A 62 2.74 -3.24 -2.28
C CYS A 62 3.01 -2.20 -3.38
N LEU A 63 1.97 -1.50 -3.83
CA LEU A 63 2.05 -0.45 -4.84
C LEU A 63 2.74 0.81 -4.29
N GLU A 64 2.28 1.29 -3.13
CA GLU A 64 2.86 2.45 -2.44
C GLU A 64 4.34 2.21 -2.12
N TRP A 65 4.69 1.01 -1.65
CA TRP A 65 6.07 0.62 -1.35
C TRP A 65 6.99 0.68 -2.58
N ARG A 66 6.41 0.50 -3.77
CA ARG A 66 7.11 0.57 -5.06
C ARG A 66 7.01 1.95 -5.72
N GLY A 67 6.35 2.92 -5.08
CA GLY A 67 6.23 4.30 -5.54
C GLY A 67 5.01 4.58 -6.43
N TYR A 68 4.14 3.59 -6.64
CA TYR A 68 2.83 3.83 -7.27
C TYR A 68 1.90 4.37 -6.20
N THR A 69 1.71 5.69 -6.15
CA THR A 69 0.90 6.30 -5.09
C THR A 69 -0.58 6.34 -5.46
N LEU A 70 -1.46 5.98 -4.53
CA LEU A 70 -2.91 6.08 -4.69
C LEU A 70 -3.33 7.52 -4.99
N TRP A 71 -2.71 8.51 -4.35
CA TRP A 71 -3.00 9.94 -4.61
C TRP A 71 -2.84 10.32 -6.08
N ASN A 72 -1.64 10.09 -6.66
CA ASN A 72 -1.39 10.44 -8.06
C ASN A 72 -2.28 9.65 -9.02
N PHE A 73 -2.58 8.40 -8.68
CA PHE A 73 -3.51 7.60 -9.47
C PHE A 73 -4.91 8.21 -9.47
N MET A 74 -5.46 8.52 -8.29
CA MET A 74 -6.80 9.09 -8.15
C MET A 74 -6.90 10.46 -8.80
N ALA A 75 -5.90 11.33 -8.64
CA ALA A 75 -5.87 12.65 -9.26
C ALA A 75 -5.92 12.62 -10.80
N GLY A 76 -5.42 11.54 -11.41
CA GLY A 76 -5.46 11.35 -12.87
C GLY A 76 -6.67 10.56 -13.38
N HIS A 77 -7.46 9.92 -12.51
CA HIS A 77 -8.54 9.00 -12.91
C HIS A 77 -9.92 9.40 -12.41
N LEU A 78 -10.01 10.31 -11.44
CA LEU A 78 -11.28 10.82 -10.95
C LEU A 78 -11.64 12.15 -11.61
N SER A 79 -12.94 12.36 -11.78
CA SER A 79 -13.53 13.69 -11.94
C SER A 79 -13.18 14.57 -10.73
N LEU A 80 -13.15 15.88 -10.92
CA LEU A 80 -12.80 16.83 -9.86
C LEU A 80 -13.71 16.69 -8.63
N GLU A 81 -15.02 16.53 -8.87
CA GLU A 81 -16.01 16.35 -7.80
C GLU A 81 -15.80 15.04 -7.03
N ALA A 82 -15.49 13.94 -7.72
CA ALA A 82 -15.21 12.66 -7.08
C ALA A 82 -13.87 12.72 -6.30
N PHE A 83 -12.88 13.43 -6.82
CA PHE A 83 -11.60 13.62 -6.14
C PHE A 83 -11.76 14.43 -4.85
N ASP A 84 -12.49 15.56 -4.90
CA ASP A 84 -12.78 16.39 -3.72
C ASP A 84 -13.58 15.60 -2.68
N HIS A 85 -14.58 14.83 -3.12
CA HIS A 85 -15.35 13.94 -2.24
C HIS A 85 -14.45 12.88 -1.59
N TRP A 86 -13.55 12.26 -2.35
CA TRP A 86 -12.60 11.28 -1.85
C TRP A 86 -11.65 11.88 -0.80
N VAL A 87 -11.08 13.06 -1.06
CA VAL A 87 -10.22 13.78 -0.11
C VAL A 87 -10.99 14.14 1.16
N ALA A 88 -12.21 14.67 1.04
CA ALA A 88 -13.06 15.02 2.18
C ALA A 88 -13.43 13.81 3.05
N SER A 89 -13.49 12.61 2.48
CA SER A 89 -13.76 11.37 3.22
C SER A 89 -12.60 10.87 4.08
N GLY A 90 -11.41 11.48 3.99
CA GLY A 90 -10.22 11.07 4.74
C GLY A 90 -9.56 9.77 4.24
N GLN A 91 -10.04 9.21 3.12
CA GLN A 91 -9.47 8.02 2.48
C GLN A 91 -8.16 8.29 1.70
N SER A 92 -7.73 9.56 1.64
CA SER A 92 -6.52 9.99 0.93
C SER A 92 -5.22 9.77 1.71
N ALA A 93 -5.31 9.49 3.01
CA ALA A 93 -4.13 9.30 3.86
C ALA A 93 -3.54 7.89 3.66
N GLY A 94 -2.49 7.80 2.85
CA GLY A 94 -1.55 6.69 2.87
C GLY A 94 -1.00 6.52 4.29
N LYS A 95 -1.58 5.58 5.04
CA LYS A 95 -1.21 5.25 6.43
C LYS A 95 0.13 4.53 6.57
N LEU A 96 0.94 4.52 5.51
CA LEU A 96 2.15 3.71 5.47
C LEU A 96 3.38 4.58 5.65
N PRO A 97 4.29 4.22 6.56
CA PRO A 97 5.53 4.96 6.74
C PRO A 97 6.27 5.00 5.41
N ARG A 98 6.57 6.22 4.94
CA ARG A 98 7.45 6.42 3.79
C ARG A 98 8.76 5.69 4.06
N ARG A 99 9.24 4.97 3.06
CA ARG A 99 10.51 4.23 3.06
C ARG A 99 11.59 5.04 3.79
N GLN A 100 12.00 4.58 4.97
CA GLN A 100 13.32 4.96 5.48
C GLN A 100 14.31 4.20 4.59
N PRO A 101 15.18 4.87 3.83
CA PRO A 101 16.21 4.17 3.10
C PRO A 101 16.99 3.32 4.11
N ALA A 102 17.18 2.04 3.80
CA ALA A 102 18.08 1.19 4.57
C ALA A 102 19.39 1.97 4.73
N ALA A 103 19.83 2.13 5.98
CA ALA A 103 21.12 2.73 6.27
C ALA A 103 22.14 2.03 5.36
N SER A 104 22.62 2.77 4.36
CA SER A 104 23.72 2.30 3.52
C SER A 104 24.86 2.01 4.47
N GLY A 105 25.38 0.78 4.37
CA GLY A 105 26.35 0.22 5.29
C GLY A 105 27.49 1.18 5.58
N ASN A 106 27.84 1.30 6.86
CA ASN A 106 29.13 1.83 7.24
C ASN A 106 30.00 0.67 7.73
N THR A 107 30.82 0.24 6.79
CA THR A 107 32.10 -0.48 6.88
C THR A 107 32.63 -0.66 8.30
N THR A 108 32.70 -1.92 8.74
CA THR A 108 33.57 -2.37 9.83
C THR A 108 35.03 -2.03 9.48
N PRO A 109 35.77 -1.25 10.28
CA PRO A 109 37.20 -1.11 10.09
C PRO A 109 37.90 -2.39 10.58
N HIS A 110 38.63 -3.04 9.69
CA HIS A 110 39.56 -4.11 10.01
C HIS A 110 40.65 -3.58 10.95
N PRO A 111 40.94 -4.22 12.10
CA PRO A 111 42.13 -3.86 12.87
C PRO A 111 43.36 -4.44 12.16
N ARG A 112 44.29 -3.55 11.78
CA ARG A 112 45.69 -3.93 11.55
C ARG A 112 46.38 -4.03 12.91
N ALA A 113 46.86 -5.22 13.23
CA ALA A 113 48.05 -5.46 14.04
C ALA A 113 48.70 -6.75 13.52
#